data_AF-A0A951ESC2-F1
#
_entry.id   AF-A0A951ESC2-F1
#
_cell.length_a   1.000
_cell.length_b   1.000
_cell.length_c   1.000
_cell.angle_alpha   90.00
_cell.angle_beta   90.00
_cell.angle_gamma   90.00
#
_symmetry.space_group_name_H-M   'P 1'
#
loop_
_entity.id
_entity.type
_entity.pdbx_description
1 polymer ?
#
loop_
_entity_poly.entity_id
_entity_poly.type
_entity_poly.pdbx_seq_one_letter_code
_entity_poly.pdbx_strand_id
1 'polypeptide(L)'
;MQQTGSPLLHDAPLLPAPLRDWPAARPIDTALRRWVLPPDLMASLAGAQHRSGAAVARHLLEALDIRFDVSSRDLARIPCQGKALIVANHPFGIVEGLILAVLLDSVRKDYKLVANSILAGIGGLSDVMIYVNPFETAESHIENRRPLRACLEWLRNAGLLAMFPAGEVAHLHWMEHSITDPSWKTTAARLALRAQCPVVPVYFEGANSLSFQLAGTLHPHLRTIGLLREFRKLRGKTIPLRIGSAIAASLLESYGSPARATEYLRSRTFFLSNRPRTASDPPTPTPTLMPSTAADPPAAQRLLSEEVAALPADCELLRSGDFSVFLVTASQIPNLLPEIGRRRELAFRLVGEGTGKELDLDRFDEHYYHLFLWNRADSQLAGAYRLALTAEVLARFGIRGLYTSTLFRYQPEFFDR
;
A
#
# COMPACT_ATOMS: atom_id res chain seq x y z
N MET A 1 -37.46 -23.21 15.79
CA MET A 1 -36.15 -23.87 15.92
C MET A 1 -35.17 -22.85 16.46
N GLN A 2 -34.57 -23.18 17.60
CA GLN A 2 -33.78 -22.27 18.45
C GLN A 2 -32.54 -21.73 17.71
N GLN A 3 -32.34 -20.41 17.79
CA GLN A 3 -31.10 -19.75 17.42
C GLN A 3 -30.02 -20.12 18.45
N THR A 4 -29.02 -20.89 18.04
CA THR A 4 -27.78 -21.05 18.79
C THR A 4 -26.90 -19.82 18.52
N GLY A 5 -26.96 -18.85 19.42
CA GLY A 5 -26.04 -17.71 19.41
C GLY A 5 -24.60 -18.21 19.57
N SER A 6 -23.73 -17.83 18.64
CA SER A 6 -22.28 -17.96 18.85
C SER A 6 -21.90 -17.18 20.12
N PRO A 7 -21.00 -17.71 20.97
CA PRO A 7 -20.62 -17.02 22.19
C PRO A 7 -20.00 -15.67 21.81
N LEU A 8 -20.54 -14.61 22.39
CA LEU A 8 -19.93 -13.29 22.39
C LEU A 8 -18.47 -13.46 22.88
N LEU A 9 -17.55 -12.64 22.37
CA LEU A 9 -16.15 -12.52 22.86
C LEU A 9 -16.05 -12.38 24.40
N HIS A 10 -17.17 -12.05 25.05
CA HIS A 10 -17.34 -11.98 26.49
C HIS A 10 -17.13 -13.33 27.22
N ASP A 11 -17.46 -14.48 26.62
CA ASP A 11 -17.54 -15.77 27.33
C ASP A 11 -16.46 -16.79 26.95
N ALA A 12 -15.57 -16.47 26.01
CA ALA A 12 -14.46 -17.36 25.67
C ALA A 12 -13.40 -17.35 26.79
N PRO A 13 -13.05 -18.48 27.42
CA PRO A 13 -11.98 -18.55 28.40
C PRO A 13 -10.62 -18.24 27.75
N LEU A 14 -9.84 -17.31 28.35
CA LEU A 14 -8.52 -16.92 27.83
C LEU A 14 -7.46 -17.98 28.15
N LEU A 15 -7.68 -18.79 29.17
CA LEU A 15 -6.81 -19.89 29.56
C LEU A 15 -6.99 -21.15 28.68
N PRO A 16 -5.90 -21.80 28.25
CA PRO A 16 -5.93 -23.11 27.60
C PRO A 16 -6.73 -24.13 28.42
N ALA A 17 -7.42 -25.05 27.76
CA ALA A 17 -8.24 -26.10 28.40
C ALA A 17 -7.60 -26.78 29.63
N PRO A 18 -6.31 -27.21 29.61
CA PRO A 18 -5.70 -27.88 30.78
C PRO A 18 -5.51 -26.99 32.02
N LEU A 19 -5.62 -25.66 31.88
CA LEU A 19 -5.45 -24.71 32.98
C LEU A 19 -6.79 -24.21 33.54
N ARG A 20 -7.94 -24.61 32.96
CA ARG A 20 -9.27 -24.11 33.37
C ARG A 20 -9.79 -24.74 34.65
N ASP A 21 -9.39 -25.98 34.93
CA ASP A 21 -9.85 -26.75 36.09
C ASP A 21 -9.03 -26.45 37.36
N TRP A 22 -8.02 -25.58 37.26
CA TRP A 22 -7.24 -25.16 38.41
C TRP A 22 -8.06 -24.18 39.26
N PRO A 23 -8.23 -24.40 40.59
CA PRO A 23 -8.99 -23.50 41.47
C PRO A 23 -8.50 -22.04 41.53
N ALA A 24 -7.28 -21.74 41.06
CA ALA A 24 -6.67 -20.41 40.94
C ALA A 24 -6.82 -19.81 39.53
N ALA A 25 -7.39 -20.55 38.58
CA ALA A 25 -7.56 -20.13 37.19
C ALA A 25 -8.52 -18.95 37.05
N ARG A 26 -9.61 -18.89 37.85
CA ARG A 26 -10.60 -17.81 37.79
C ARG A 26 -10.05 -16.42 38.14
N PRO A 27 -9.35 -16.21 39.27
CA PRO A 27 -8.75 -14.91 39.55
C PRO A 27 -7.65 -14.54 38.55
N ILE A 28 -6.89 -15.52 38.03
CA ILE A 28 -5.87 -15.31 36.99
C ILE A 28 -6.52 -14.96 35.64
N ASP A 29 -7.59 -15.64 35.23
CA ASP A 29 -8.37 -15.35 34.01
C ASP A 29 -9.05 -13.99 34.12
N THR A 30 -9.57 -13.62 35.28
CA THR A 30 -10.18 -12.29 35.53
C THR A 30 -9.13 -11.18 35.53
N ALA A 31 -7.97 -11.40 36.13
CA ALA A 31 -6.84 -10.46 36.09
C ALA A 31 -6.27 -10.33 34.67
N LEU A 32 -6.11 -11.45 33.95
CA LEU A 32 -5.74 -11.47 32.53
C LEU A 32 -6.77 -10.73 31.69
N ARG A 33 -8.07 -10.97 31.87
CA ARG A 33 -9.15 -10.23 31.18
C ARG A 33 -9.07 -8.73 31.42
N ARG A 34 -8.93 -8.29 32.68
CA ARG A 34 -8.81 -6.87 33.04
C ARG A 34 -7.51 -6.24 32.51
N TRP A 35 -6.48 -7.05 32.32
CA TRP A 35 -5.19 -6.63 31.78
C TRP A 35 -5.12 -6.67 30.25
N VAL A 36 -5.92 -7.52 29.61
CA VAL A 36 -6.00 -7.77 28.15
C VAL A 36 -7.09 -6.90 27.49
N LEU A 37 -8.21 -6.64 28.16
CA LEU A 37 -9.28 -5.75 27.74
C LEU A 37 -9.45 -4.65 28.80
N PRO A 38 -8.95 -3.43 28.56
CA PRO A 38 -9.15 -2.32 29.49
C PRO A 38 -10.64 -2.14 29.79
N PRO A 39 -11.02 -1.82 31.04
CA PRO A 39 -12.41 -1.51 31.40
C PRO A 39 -13.04 -0.48 30.45
N ASP A 40 -12.25 0.51 30.01
CA ASP A 40 -12.67 1.56 29.08
C ASP A 40 -13.01 1.02 27.68
N LEU A 41 -12.28 0.03 27.18
CA LEU A 41 -12.55 -0.62 25.88
C LEU A 41 -13.78 -1.52 25.98
N MET A 42 -13.95 -2.23 27.11
CA MET A 42 -15.15 -3.01 27.37
C MET A 42 -16.39 -2.13 27.51
N ALA A 43 -16.27 -0.99 28.20
CA ALA A 43 -17.31 0.02 28.29
C ALA A 43 -17.62 0.65 26.93
N SER A 44 -16.62 0.85 26.08
CA SER A 44 -16.80 1.38 24.71
C SER A 44 -17.43 0.36 23.77
N LEU A 45 -17.08 -0.93 23.87
CA LEU A 45 -17.75 -2.02 23.15
C LEU A 45 -19.20 -2.20 23.60
N ALA A 46 -19.49 -2.01 24.89
CA ALA A 46 -20.86 -1.98 25.40
C ALA A 46 -21.62 -0.72 24.93
N GLY A 47 -20.99 0.45 24.92
CA GLY A 47 -21.55 1.70 24.40
C GLY A 47 -21.75 1.72 22.88
N ALA A 48 -20.99 0.89 22.16
CA ALA A 48 -21.15 0.67 20.72
C ALA A 48 -22.38 -0.18 20.36
N GLN A 49 -23.00 -0.90 21.32
CA GLN A 49 -24.14 -1.78 21.04
C GLN A 49 -25.37 -1.03 20.47
N HIS A 50 -25.44 0.29 20.65
CA HIS A 50 -26.52 1.15 20.15
C HIS A 50 -26.16 1.90 18.86
N ARG A 51 -24.99 1.60 18.27
CA ARG A 51 -24.45 2.24 17.07
C ARG A 51 -24.29 1.21 15.96
N SER A 52 -24.30 1.66 14.70
CA SER A 52 -24.05 0.80 13.55
C SER A 52 -23.07 1.42 12.55
N GLY A 53 -22.45 0.57 11.75
CA GLY A 53 -21.51 0.94 10.68
C GLY A 53 -20.31 1.76 11.17
N ALA A 54 -20.01 2.84 10.45
CA ALA A 54 -18.88 3.72 10.77
C ALA A 54 -18.97 4.40 12.13
N ALA A 55 -20.17 4.53 12.72
CA ALA A 55 -20.33 5.14 14.04
C ALA A 55 -19.69 4.28 15.14
N VAL A 56 -19.73 2.95 14.99
CA VAL A 56 -19.00 2.01 15.86
C VAL A 56 -17.50 2.19 15.68
N ALA A 57 -17.04 2.24 14.42
CA ALA A 57 -15.62 2.39 14.13
C ALA A 57 -15.05 3.70 14.68
N ARG A 58 -15.78 4.81 14.54
CA ARG A 58 -15.42 6.12 15.10
C ARG A 58 -15.32 6.06 16.62
N HIS A 59 -16.34 5.49 17.28
CA HIS A 59 -16.35 5.36 18.74
C HIS A 59 -15.17 4.51 19.25
N LEU A 60 -14.83 3.43 18.55
CA LEU A 60 -13.68 2.59 18.91
C LEU A 60 -12.34 3.32 18.71
N LEU A 61 -12.18 4.09 17.64
CA LEU A 61 -10.98 4.92 17.45
C LEU A 61 -10.84 6.01 18.52
N GLU A 62 -11.95 6.67 18.88
CA GLU A 62 -11.99 7.69 19.95
C GLU A 62 -11.66 7.08 21.32
N ALA A 63 -12.25 5.93 21.66
CA ALA A 63 -11.96 5.21 22.90
C ALA A 63 -10.49 4.78 23.02
N LEU A 64 -9.88 4.46 21.87
CA LEU A 64 -8.47 4.09 21.78
C LEU A 64 -7.56 5.31 21.62
N ASP A 65 -8.08 6.54 21.55
CA ASP A 65 -7.33 7.77 21.26
C ASP A 65 -6.41 7.62 20.02
N ILE A 66 -6.92 6.97 18.98
CA ILE A 66 -6.22 6.77 17.72
C ILE A 66 -6.73 7.79 16.72
N ARG A 67 -5.80 8.59 16.20
CA ARG A 67 -6.05 9.55 15.12
C ARG A 67 -5.45 9.01 13.82
N PHE A 68 -5.90 9.54 12.69
CA PHE A 68 -5.29 9.28 11.41
C PHE A 68 -5.11 10.57 10.63
N ASP A 69 -4.08 10.62 9.79
CA ASP A 69 -3.71 11.79 9.00
C ASP A 69 -3.76 11.45 7.50
N VAL A 70 -4.62 12.15 6.78
CA VAL A 70 -4.79 12.04 5.33
C VAL A 70 -4.96 13.45 4.76
N SER A 71 -4.19 13.76 3.71
CA SER A 71 -4.33 15.07 3.04
C SER A 71 -5.63 15.14 2.23
N SER A 72 -6.18 16.35 2.08
CA SER A 72 -7.34 16.63 1.22
C SER A 72 -7.14 16.12 -0.21
N ARG A 73 -5.92 16.26 -0.74
CA ARG A 73 -5.52 15.76 -2.07
C ARG A 73 -5.58 14.24 -2.17
N ASP A 74 -5.19 13.53 -1.11
CA ASP A 74 -5.25 12.07 -1.08
C ASP A 74 -6.69 11.59 -0.93
N LEU A 75 -7.48 12.24 -0.08
CA LEU A 75 -8.90 11.93 0.09
C LEU A 75 -9.67 12.10 -1.23
N ALA A 76 -9.37 13.15 -2.00
CA ALA A 76 -9.98 13.42 -3.30
C ALA A 76 -9.69 12.36 -4.37
N ARG A 77 -8.74 11.44 -4.15
CA ARG A 77 -8.48 10.32 -5.08
C ARG A 77 -9.46 9.16 -4.94
N ILE A 78 -10.25 9.12 -3.86
CA ILE A 78 -11.31 8.13 -3.72
C ILE A 78 -12.49 8.54 -4.60
N PRO A 79 -12.97 7.68 -5.52
CA PRO A 79 -14.14 7.97 -6.32
C PRO A 79 -15.37 8.19 -5.44
N CYS A 80 -15.96 9.38 -5.53
CA CYS A 80 -17.18 9.73 -4.79
C CYS A 80 -18.41 8.93 -5.27
N GLN A 81 -18.37 8.41 -6.50
CA GLN A 81 -19.43 7.61 -7.11
C GLN A 81 -18.84 6.54 -8.04
N GLY A 82 -19.67 5.58 -8.47
CA GLY A 82 -19.27 4.51 -9.36
C GLY A 82 -18.50 3.39 -8.65
N LYS A 83 -18.36 2.25 -9.33
CA LYS A 83 -17.67 1.07 -8.78
C LYS A 83 -16.17 1.35 -8.58
N ALA A 84 -15.64 0.95 -7.44
CA ALA A 84 -14.22 1.04 -7.16
C ALA A 84 -13.81 -0.04 -6.15
N LEU A 85 -12.58 -0.54 -6.27
CA LEU A 85 -11.96 -1.43 -5.30
C LEU A 85 -10.81 -0.71 -4.60
N ILE A 86 -10.81 -0.65 -3.28
CA ILE A 86 -9.68 -0.19 -2.48
C ILE A 86 -8.88 -1.39 -2.03
N VAL A 87 -7.56 -1.31 -2.21
CA VAL A 87 -6.60 -2.29 -1.68
C VAL A 87 -5.64 -1.58 -0.74
N ALA A 88 -5.34 -2.19 0.41
CA ALA A 88 -4.43 -1.59 1.39
C ALA A 88 -3.48 -2.62 2.01
N ASN A 89 -2.32 -2.14 2.47
CA ASN A 89 -1.45 -2.89 3.38
C ASN A 89 -2.07 -2.94 4.79
N HIS A 90 -1.64 -3.91 5.61
CA HIS A 90 -2.28 -4.20 6.90
C HIS A 90 -1.30 -4.29 8.09
N PRO A 91 -0.59 -3.20 8.44
CA PRO A 91 0.43 -3.22 9.48
C PRO A 91 -0.09 -3.43 10.91
N PHE A 92 -1.29 -2.98 11.30
CA PHE A 92 -1.80 -2.99 12.68
C PHE A 92 -3.08 -3.82 12.90
N GLY A 93 -3.61 -4.45 11.85
CA GLY A 93 -4.80 -5.30 11.95
C GLY A 93 -6.10 -4.50 12.08
N ILE A 94 -6.88 -4.68 13.16
CA ILE A 94 -8.25 -4.15 13.21
C ILE A 94 -8.30 -2.62 13.02
N VAL A 95 -7.27 -1.88 13.44
CA VAL A 95 -7.25 -0.41 13.39
C VAL A 95 -7.45 0.14 11.98
N GLU A 96 -6.78 -0.40 10.97
CA GLU A 96 -6.88 0.07 9.58
C GLU A 96 -8.27 -0.17 9.01
N GLY A 97 -8.90 -1.28 9.40
CA GLY A 97 -10.30 -1.54 9.06
C GLY A 97 -11.24 -0.48 9.65
N LEU A 98 -11.00 -0.06 10.89
CA LEU A 98 -11.77 1.02 11.52
C LEU A 98 -11.50 2.37 10.86
N ILE A 99 -10.24 2.69 10.55
CA ILE A 99 -9.87 3.93 9.85
C ILE A 99 -10.52 3.97 8.46
N LEU A 100 -10.45 2.89 7.68
CA LEU A 100 -11.12 2.82 6.38
C LEU A 100 -12.64 2.96 6.53
N ALA A 101 -13.26 2.36 7.56
CA ALA A 101 -14.69 2.53 7.78
C ALA A 101 -15.06 4.01 8.02
N VAL A 102 -14.31 4.73 8.87
CA VAL A 102 -14.55 6.15 9.16
C VAL A 102 -14.26 7.05 7.97
N LEU A 103 -13.17 6.76 7.25
CA LEU A 103 -12.72 7.54 6.10
C LEU A 103 -13.62 7.36 4.89
N LEU A 104 -14.07 6.13 4.59
CA LEU A 104 -14.96 5.89 3.46
C LEU A 104 -16.34 6.46 3.72
N ASP A 105 -16.84 6.37 4.94
CA ASP A 105 -18.12 6.94 5.35
C ASP A 105 -18.18 8.47 5.22
N SER A 106 -17.03 9.16 5.29
CA SER A 106 -16.97 10.61 5.03
C SER A 106 -16.96 10.96 3.53
N VAL A 107 -16.62 10.01 2.66
CA VAL A 107 -16.60 10.21 1.19
C VAL A 107 -17.92 9.78 0.54
N ARG A 108 -18.44 8.59 0.90
CA ARG A 108 -19.69 8.03 0.36
C ARG A 108 -20.27 6.94 1.28
N LYS A 109 -21.57 6.67 1.18
CA LYS A 109 -22.27 5.72 2.08
C LYS A 109 -22.39 4.30 1.55
N ASP A 110 -22.20 4.11 0.24
CA ASP A 110 -22.34 2.84 -0.45
C ASP A 110 -20.98 2.10 -0.56
N TYR A 111 -20.39 1.81 0.60
CA TYR A 111 -19.16 1.04 0.70
C TYR A 111 -19.33 -0.25 1.52
N LYS A 112 -18.46 -1.24 1.26
CA LYS A 112 -18.30 -2.45 2.08
C LYS A 112 -16.82 -2.77 2.30
N LEU A 113 -16.49 -3.26 3.48
CA LEU A 113 -15.17 -3.75 3.86
C LEU A 113 -15.16 -5.27 3.85
N VAL A 114 -14.25 -5.87 3.10
CA VAL A 114 -14.02 -7.32 3.16
C VAL A 114 -13.15 -7.61 4.38
N ALA A 115 -13.70 -8.38 5.32
CA ALA A 115 -13.11 -8.62 6.62
C ALA A 115 -13.11 -10.12 6.96
N ASN A 116 -12.23 -10.52 7.86
CA ASN A 116 -12.20 -11.88 8.39
C ASN A 116 -13.47 -12.17 9.21
N SER A 117 -14.06 -13.37 9.06
CA SER A 117 -15.22 -13.83 9.84
C SER A 117 -15.02 -13.77 11.36
N ILE A 118 -13.79 -13.81 11.85
CA ILE A 118 -13.48 -13.60 13.28
C ILE A 118 -13.99 -12.23 13.78
N LEU A 119 -14.06 -11.22 12.91
CA LEU A 119 -14.54 -9.88 13.24
C LEU A 119 -16.07 -9.77 13.28
N ALA A 120 -16.80 -10.81 12.88
CA ALA A 120 -18.27 -10.85 12.98
C ALA A 120 -18.77 -10.78 14.44
N GLY A 121 -17.90 -11.08 15.42
CA GLY A 121 -18.21 -10.93 16.83
C GLY A 121 -18.25 -9.49 17.35
N ILE A 122 -17.80 -8.50 16.56
CA ILE A 122 -17.90 -7.08 16.92
C ILE A 122 -19.27 -6.55 16.47
N GLY A 123 -20.20 -6.48 17.41
CA GLY A 123 -21.55 -5.98 17.16
C GLY A 123 -21.56 -4.59 16.51
N GLY A 124 -22.42 -4.41 15.52
CA GLY A 124 -22.67 -3.12 14.85
C GLY A 124 -21.79 -2.84 13.62
N LEU A 125 -20.73 -3.61 13.34
CA LEU A 125 -19.92 -3.45 12.10
C LEU A 125 -20.46 -4.24 10.90
N SER A 126 -21.39 -5.16 11.12
CA SER A 126 -21.96 -6.04 10.09
C SER A 126 -22.54 -5.28 8.90
N ASP A 127 -23.10 -4.09 9.13
CA ASP A 127 -23.73 -3.27 8.09
C ASP A 127 -22.74 -2.73 7.06
N VAL A 128 -21.44 -2.68 7.39
CA VAL A 128 -20.40 -2.16 6.50
C VAL A 128 -19.38 -3.25 6.12
N MET A 129 -19.62 -4.51 6.49
CA MET A 129 -18.67 -5.61 6.29
C MET A 129 -19.23 -6.75 5.41
N ILE A 130 -18.34 -7.39 4.67
CA ILE A 130 -18.55 -8.69 4.04
C ILE A 130 -17.50 -9.64 4.63
N TYR A 131 -17.97 -10.69 5.32
CA TYR A 131 -17.09 -11.60 6.04
C TYR A 131 -16.59 -12.74 5.14
N VAL A 132 -15.28 -12.97 5.13
CA VAL A 132 -14.59 -14.05 4.42
C VAL A 132 -13.77 -14.89 5.39
N ASN A 133 -13.61 -16.18 5.09
CA ASN A 133 -12.68 -17.05 5.78
C ASN A 133 -11.25 -16.82 5.23
N PRO A 134 -10.26 -16.44 6.06
CA PRO A 134 -8.90 -16.14 5.60
C PRO A 134 -8.05 -17.39 5.30
N PHE A 135 -8.41 -18.55 5.87
CA PHE A 135 -7.63 -19.78 5.82
C PHE A 135 -7.62 -20.36 4.40
N GLU A 136 -6.61 -21.16 4.06
CA GLU A 136 -6.46 -21.78 2.73
C GLU A 136 -6.75 -23.29 2.80
N THR A 137 -7.96 -23.64 3.21
CA THR A 137 -8.44 -25.02 3.22
C THR A 137 -9.43 -25.26 2.07
N ALA A 138 -9.60 -26.51 1.62
CA ALA A 138 -10.63 -26.84 0.63
C ALA A 138 -12.04 -26.40 1.07
N GLU A 139 -12.32 -26.47 2.37
CA GLU A 139 -13.56 -26.02 3.00
C GLU A 139 -13.70 -24.49 2.93
N SER A 140 -12.63 -23.73 3.21
CA SER A 140 -12.63 -22.26 3.13
C SER A 140 -12.97 -21.75 1.73
N HIS A 141 -12.57 -22.47 0.68
CA HIS A 141 -12.92 -22.12 -0.70
C HIS A 141 -14.41 -22.23 -0.95
N ILE A 142 -15.08 -23.21 -0.35
CA ILE A 142 -16.53 -23.41 -0.45
C ILE A 142 -17.25 -22.31 0.34
N GLU A 143 -16.81 -22.06 1.58
CA GLU A 143 -17.35 -21.02 2.46
C GLU A 143 -17.25 -19.62 1.83
N ASN A 144 -16.13 -19.32 1.15
CA ASN A 144 -15.90 -18.02 0.52
C ASN A 144 -16.67 -17.82 -0.80
N ARG A 145 -17.35 -18.83 -1.35
CA ARG A 145 -18.10 -18.66 -2.63
C ARG A 145 -19.18 -17.62 -2.51
N ARG A 146 -19.96 -17.65 -1.42
CA ARG A 146 -21.07 -16.73 -1.19
C ARG A 146 -20.59 -15.29 -0.91
N PRO A 147 -19.63 -15.06 0.02
CA PRO A 147 -19.02 -13.74 0.22
C PRO A 147 -18.40 -13.13 -1.03
N LEU A 148 -17.67 -13.93 -1.83
CA LEU A 148 -17.04 -13.42 -3.05
C LEU A 148 -18.05 -13.08 -4.15
N ARG A 149 -19.17 -13.81 -4.24
CA ARG A 149 -20.30 -13.42 -5.10
C ARG A 149 -20.90 -12.10 -4.66
N ALA A 150 -21.14 -11.93 -3.36
CA ALA A 150 -21.65 -10.68 -2.80
C ALA A 150 -20.72 -9.49 -3.09
N CYS A 151 -19.39 -9.69 -3.00
CA CYS A 151 -18.40 -8.68 -3.38
C CYS A 151 -18.53 -8.27 -4.86
N LEU A 152 -18.68 -9.25 -5.76
CA LEU A 152 -18.81 -8.99 -7.20
C LEU A 152 -20.13 -8.30 -7.54
N GLU A 153 -21.24 -8.71 -6.92
CA GLU A 153 -22.55 -8.07 -7.06
C GLU A 153 -22.53 -6.63 -6.55
N TRP A 154 -21.91 -6.39 -5.39
CA TRP A 154 -21.75 -5.04 -4.84
C TRP A 154 -21.00 -4.11 -5.81
N LEU A 155 -19.87 -4.57 -6.35
CA LEU A 155 -19.11 -3.83 -7.35
C LEU A 155 -19.88 -3.62 -8.66
N ARG A 156 -20.70 -4.60 -9.09
CA ARG A 156 -21.55 -4.45 -10.29
C ARG A 156 -22.64 -3.40 -10.08
N ASN A 157 -23.15 -3.26 -8.87
CA ASN A 157 -24.14 -2.26 -8.48
C ASN A 157 -23.50 -0.89 -8.15
N ALA A 158 -22.36 -0.58 -8.75
CA ALA A 158 -21.64 0.69 -8.59
C ALA A 158 -21.14 1.02 -7.16
N GLY A 159 -21.17 0.04 -6.25
CA GLY A 159 -20.67 0.21 -4.88
C GLY A 159 -19.14 0.22 -4.79
N LEU A 160 -18.64 0.77 -3.69
CA LEU A 160 -17.22 0.75 -3.35
C LEU A 160 -16.91 -0.46 -2.46
N LEU A 161 -15.87 -1.23 -2.80
CA LEU A 161 -15.39 -2.34 -1.98
C LEU A 161 -13.99 -2.02 -1.48
N ALA A 162 -13.68 -2.31 -0.23
CA ALA A 162 -12.34 -2.12 0.34
C ALA A 162 -11.86 -3.41 0.99
N MET A 163 -10.59 -3.79 0.76
CA MET A 163 -10.04 -5.03 1.30
C MET A 163 -8.54 -4.97 1.54
N PHE A 164 -8.06 -5.89 2.39
CA PHE A 164 -6.63 -6.10 2.67
C PHE A 164 -6.18 -7.41 2.00
N PRO A 165 -5.47 -7.36 0.85
CA PRO A 165 -5.22 -8.56 0.04
C PRO A 165 -4.29 -9.59 0.70
N ALA A 166 -3.50 -9.21 1.70
CA ALA A 166 -2.65 -10.12 2.47
C ALA A 166 -3.48 -11.18 3.24
N GLY A 167 -4.72 -10.88 3.61
CA GLY A 167 -5.61 -11.82 4.32
C GLY A 167 -5.23 -12.13 5.77
N GLU A 168 -4.03 -11.76 6.21
CA GLU A 168 -3.52 -11.85 7.58
C GLU A 168 -2.68 -10.61 7.93
N VAL A 169 -2.47 -10.36 9.22
CA VAL A 169 -1.56 -9.30 9.71
C VAL A 169 -0.13 -9.65 9.33
N ALA A 170 0.69 -8.66 8.99
CA ALA A 170 2.07 -8.84 8.56
C ALA A 170 2.89 -9.77 9.49
N HIS A 171 3.52 -10.79 8.88
CA HIS A 171 4.40 -11.78 9.52
C HIS A 171 5.86 -11.57 9.12
N LEU A 172 6.80 -11.71 10.07
CA LEU A 172 8.23 -11.65 9.80
C LEU A 172 8.69 -12.97 9.15
N HIS A 173 9.22 -12.88 7.92
CA HIS A 173 9.97 -13.98 7.31
C HIS A 173 11.43 -13.92 7.76
N TRP A 174 11.85 -14.91 8.56
CA TRP A 174 13.20 -15.02 9.13
C TRP A 174 14.33 -15.19 8.09
N MET A 175 14.01 -15.31 6.80
CA MET A 175 14.99 -15.50 5.72
C MET A 175 15.44 -14.18 5.05
N GLU A 176 14.72 -13.06 5.20
CA GLU A 176 14.91 -11.89 4.31
C GLU A 176 15.32 -10.56 4.96
N HIS A 177 15.53 -10.48 6.28
CA HIS A 177 16.00 -9.26 6.98
C HIS A 177 15.27 -7.94 6.59
N SER A 178 14.04 -8.01 6.08
CA SER A 178 13.26 -6.86 5.65
C SER A 178 11.81 -6.96 6.14
N ILE A 179 11.27 -5.81 6.57
CA ILE A 179 9.90 -5.68 7.09
C ILE A 179 8.97 -5.52 5.88
N THR A 180 8.45 -6.63 5.36
CA THR A 180 7.48 -6.60 4.25
C THR A 180 6.27 -7.49 4.55
N ASP A 181 5.08 -6.98 4.22
CA ASP A 181 3.80 -7.70 4.30
C ASP A 181 3.87 -9.00 3.47
N PRO A 182 3.31 -10.14 3.94
CA PRO A 182 3.23 -11.40 3.20
C PRO A 182 2.69 -11.25 1.77
N SER A 183 2.88 -12.30 0.97
CA SER A 183 2.38 -12.35 -0.41
C SER A 183 0.89 -12.01 -0.47
N TRP A 184 0.53 -11.02 -1.30
CA TRP A 184 -0.86 -10.62 -1.49
C TRP A 184 -1.63 -11.68 -2.27
N LYS A 185 -2.83 -12.04 -1.80
CA LYS A 185 -3.70 -12.99 -2.49
C LYS A 185 -4.30 -12.37 -3.76
N THR A 186 -4.48 -13.18 -4.80
CA THR A 186 -4.98 -12.73 -6.10
C THR A 186 -6.45 -12.34 -6.14
N THR A 187 -7.16 -12.46 -5.03
CA THR A 187 -8.61 -12.21 -4.93
C THR A 187 -8.98 -10.78 -5.31
N ALA A 188 -8.20 -9.78 -4.88
CA ALA A 188 -8.43 -8.38 -5.22
C ALA A 188 -8.34 -8.14 -6.74
N ALA A 189 -7.24 -8.59 -7.37
CA ALA A 189 -7.06 -8.47 -8.81
C ALA A 189 -8.16 -9.22 -9.60
N ARG A 190 -8.52 -10.43 -9.16
CA ARG A 190 -9.61 -11.21 -9.79
C ARG A 190 -10.97 -10.51 -9.69
N LEU A 191 -11.27 -9.87 -8.57
CA LEU A 191 -12.49 -9.08 -8.40
C LEU A 191 -12.49 -7.86 -9.31
N ALA A 192 -11.39 -7.10 -9.34
CA ALA A 192 -11.24 -5.92 -10.19
C ALA A 192 -11.42 -6.25 -11.68
N LEU A 193 -10.76 -7.30 -12.16
CA LEU A 193 -10.85 -7.76 -13.55
C LEU A 193 -12.26 -8.26 -13.91
N ARG A 194 -12.91 -9.02 -13.02
CA ARG A 194 -14.28 -9.53 -13.27
C ARG A 194 -15.36 -8.46 -13.17
N ALA A 195 -15.18 -7.49 -12.28
CA ALA A 195 -16.09 -6.36 -12.12
C ALA A 195 -15.79 -5.24 -13.12
N GLN A 196 -14.63 -5.28 -13.79
CA GLN A 196 -14.11 -4.20 -14.63
C GLN A 196 -14.14 -2.86 -13.88
N CYS A 197 -13.62 -2.83 -12.65
CA CYS A 197 -13.60 -1.64 -11.79
C CYS A 197 -12.18 -1.13 -11.54
N PRO A 198 -12.00 0.20 -11.37
CA PRO A 198 -10.72 0.76 -10.99
C PRO A 198 -10.31 0.33 -9.58
N VAL A 199 -8.99 0.21 -9.35
CA VAL A 199 -8.40 -0.12 -8.05
C VAL A 199 -7.65 1.07 -7.48
N VAL A 200 -7.96 1.47 -6.25
CA VAL A 200 -7.29 2.58 -5.55
C VAL A 200 -6.39 2.00 -4.45
N PRO A 201 -5.06 2.16 -4.55
CA PRO A 201 -4.15 1.69 -3.52
C PRO A 201 -4.10 2.66 -2.34
N VAL A 202 -4.11 2.13 -1.12
CA VAL A 202 -4.00 2.87 0.14
C VAL A 202 -2.86 2.30 0.97
N TYR A 203 -1.97 3.16 1.43
CA TYR A 203 -0.83 2.79 2.26
C TYR A 203 -0.94 3.40 3.65
N PHE A 204 -0.94 2.55 4.67
CA PHE A 204 -0.80 2.92 6.08
C PHE A 204 0.68 2.88 6.47
N GLU A 205 1.18 3.97 7.03
CA GLU A 205 2.56 4.05 7.50
C GLU A 205 2.72 3.37 8.87
N GLY A 206 3.82 2.64 9.02
CA GLY A 206 4.26 2.07 10.28
C GLY A 206 4.38 0.55 10.26
N ALA A 207 4.85 0.01 11.37
CA ALA A 207 5.10 -1.42 11.55
C ALA A 207 4.72 -1.83 12.98
N ASN A 208 4.27 -3.08 13.16
CA ASN A 208 4.12 -3.67 14.49
C ASN A 208 5.49 -3.88 15.13
N SER A 209 5.55 -3.72 16.45
CA SER A 209 6.78 -3.88 17.22
C SER A 209 7.27 -5.34 17.25
N LEU A 210 8.61 -5.55 17.36
CA LEU A 210 9.26 -6.88 17.39
C LEU A 210 8.62 -7.88 18.37
N SER A 211 8.05 -7.40 19.49
CA SER A 211 7.40 -8.25 20.50
C SER A 211 6.11 -8.92 20.02
N PHE A 212 5.41 -8.32 19.05
CA PHE A 212 4.22 -8.92 18.42
C PHE A 212 4.62 -10.02 17.43
N GLN A 213 5.75 -9.81 16.73
CA GLN A 213 6.31 -10.73 15.76
C GLN A 213 6.78 -12.05 16.43
N LEU A 214 7.24 -11.97 17.68
CA LEU A 214 7.66 -13.13 18.49
C LEU A 214 6.49 -13.88 19.18
N ALA A 215 5.35 -13.24 19.40
CA ALA A 215 4.22 -13.87 20.10
C ALA A 215 3.39 -14.79 19.17
N GLY A 216 3.42 -14.54 17.86
CA GLY A 216 2.69 -15.32 16.85
C GLY A 216 3.21 -16.74 16.62
N THR A 217 4.45 -17.04 17.03
CA THR A 217 5.07 -18.36 16.89
C THR A 217 4.75 -19.32 18.04
N LEU A 218 4.14 -18.83 19.15
CA LEU A 218 3.99 -19.59 20.38
C LEU A 218 2.61 -20.25 20.57
N HIS A 219 1.49 -19.57 20.26
CA HIS A 219 0.14 -20.16 20.31
C HIS A 219 -0.96 -19.23 19.73
N PRO A 220 -2.02 -19.71 19.05
CA PRO A 220 -3.13 -18.89 18.52
C PRO A 220 -3.85 -17.99 19.55
N HIS A 221 -3.92 -18.40 20.82
CA HIS A 221 -4.54 -17.60 21.88
C HIS A 221 -3.61 -16.49 22.44
N LEU A 222 -2.29 -16.69 22.42
CA LEU A 222 -1.30 -15.67 22.77
C LEU A 222 -1.23 -14.56 21.71
N ARG A 223 -1.55 -14.91 20.46
CA ARG A 223 -1.70 -13.98 19.32
C ARG A 223 -2.85 -12.99 19.53
N THR A 224 -4.00 -13.42 20.05
CA THR A 224 -5.15 -12.55 20.39
C THR A 224 -4.80 -11.58 21.53
N ILE A 225 -4.04 -12.04 22.53
CA ILE A 225 -3.53 -11.21 23.63
C ILE A 225 -2.46 -10.21 23.13
N GLY A 226 -1.63 -10.60 22.16
CA GLY A 226 -0.64 -9.75 21.51
C GLY A 226 -1.27 -8.61 20.70
N LEU A 227 -2.35 -8.87 19.97
CA LEU A 227 -3.13 -7.84 19.24
C LEU A 227 -3.64 -6.75 20.19
N LEU A 228 -4.11 -7.16 21.37
CA LEU A 228 -4.63 -6.24 22.38
C LEU A 228 -3.53 -5.39 23.06
N ARG A 229 -2.30 -5.91 23.13
CA ARG A 229 -1.11 -5.15 23.57
C ARG A 229 -0.62 -4.15 22.51
N GLU A 230 -0.69 -4.47 21.22
CA GLU A 230 -0.34 -3.51 20.17
C GLU A 230 -1.35 -2.35 20.11
N PHE A 231 -2.65 -2.56 20.39
CA PHE A 231 -3.60 -1.44 20.50
C PHE A 231 -3.20 -0.43 21.59
N ARG A 232 -2.64 -0.88 22.72
CA ARG A 232 -2.12 0.04 23.76
C ARG A 232 -0.94 0.89 23.25
N LYS A 233 -0.10 0.36 22.36
CA LYS A 233 1.02 1.11 21.77
C LYS A 233 0.58 2.12 20.72
N LEU A 234 -0.64 2.00 20.21
CA LEU A 234 -1.24 2.92 19.26
C LEU A 234 -2.04 4.04 19.93
N ARG A 235 -2.36 3.91 21.22
CA ARG A 235 -3.05 4.96 21.99
C ARG A 235 -2.28 6.28 21.93
N GLY A 236 -2.98 7.35 21.58
CA GLY A 236 -2.45 8.71 21.41
C GLY A 236 -1.70 8.94 20.10
N LYS A 237 -1.50 7.91 19.26
CA LYS A 237 -0.79 8.04 17.98
C LYS A 237 -1.69 8.53 16.87
N THR A 238 -1.07 9.23 15.93
CA THR A 238 -1.68 9.57 14.64
C THR A 238 -1.09 8.66 13.58
N ILE A 239 -1.92 7.86 12.93
CA ILE A 239 -1.53 6.94 11.85
C ILE A 239 -1.64 7.70 10.52
N PRO A 240 -0.51 8.07 9.89
CA PRO A 240 -0.56 8.70 8.58
C PRO A 240 -0.87 7.64 7.52
N LEU A 241 -1.68 8.03 6.55
CA LEU A 241 -1.98 7.20 5.40
C LEU A 241 -1.84 7.98 4.10
N ARG A 242 -1.64 7.24 3.02
CA ARG A 242 -1.45 7.76 1.66
C ARG A 242 -2.39 7.06 0.72
N ILE A 243 -3.02 7.81 -0.17
CA ILE A 243 -3.96 7.28 -1.16
C ILE A 243 -3.42 7.57 -2.55
N GLY A 244 -3.22 6.51 -3.33
CA GLY A 244 -2.74 6.59 -4.71
C GLY A 244 -3.87 6.86 -5.72
N SER A 245 -3.49 7.11 -6.97
CA SER A 245 -4.44 7.27 -8.06
C SER A 245 -5.12 5.95 -8.42
N ALA A 246 -6.38 6.03 -8.86
CA ALA A 246 -7.13 4.91 -9.38
C ALA A 246 -6.41 4.25 -10.57
N ILE A 247 -6.26 2.93 -10.50
CA ILE A 247 -5.64 2.08 -11.51
C ILE A 247 -6.76 1.45 -12.33
N ALA A 248 -6.79 1.68 -13.63
CA ALA A 248 -7.83 1.15 -14.51
C ALA A 248 -7.77 -0.39 -14.59
N ALA A 249 -8.94 -1.03 -14.73
CA ALA A 249 -9.02 -2.48 -14.91
C ALA A 249 -8.32 -2.95 -16.18
N SER A 250 -8.35 -2.16 -17.26
CA SER A 250 -7.66 -2.44 -18.53
C SER A 250 -6.13 -2.53 -18.36
N LEU A 251 -5.55 -1.69 -17.49
CA LEU A 251 -4.13 -1.78 -17.16
C LEU A 251 -3.81 -3.05 -16.36
N LEU A 252 -4.72 -3.49 -15.47
CA LEU A 252 -4.54 -4.77 -14.78
C LEU A 252 -4.63 -5.95 -15.76
N GLU A 253 -5.49 -5.85 -16.77
CA GLU A 253 -5.68 -6.87 -17.81
C GLU A 253 -4.44 -7.03 -18.68
N SER A 254 -3.71 -5.94 -18.98
CA SER A 254 -2.48 -5.99 -19.78
C SER A 254 -1.34 -6.81 -19.15
N TYR A 255 -1.40 -7.09 -17.85
CA TYR A 255 -0.42 -7.97 -17.18
C TYR A 255 -0.63 -9.47 -17.48
N GLY A 256 -1.76 -9.85 -18.10
CA GLY A 256 -2.04 -11.20 -18.59
C GLY A 256 -2.32 -12.26 -17.51
N SER A 257 -2.04 -11.98 -16.24
CA SER A 257 -2.37 -12.89 -15.13
C SER A 257 -2.79 -12.14 -13.87
N PRO A 258 -3.75 -12.68 -13.09
CA PRO A 258 -4.13 -12.09 -11.80
C PRO A 258 -2.97 -12.03 -10.79
N ALA A 259 -1.99 -12.93 -10.89
CA ALA A 259 -0.80 -12.91 -10.03
C ALA A 259 0.06 -11.67 -10.31
N ARG A 260 0.42 -11.41 -11.57
CA ARG A 260 1.19 -10.23 -11.97
C ARG A 260 0.43 -8.92 -11.69
N ALA A 261 -0.88 -8.91 -11.93
CA ALA A 261 -1.72 -7.77 -11.56
C ALA A 261 -1.71 -7.52 -10.04
N THR A 262 -1.67 -8.57 -9.22
CA THR A 262 -1.59 -8.45 -7.76
C THR A 262 -0.23 -7.92 -7.30
N GLU A 263 0.86 -8.42 -7.89
CA GLU A 263 2.22 -7.89 -7.65
C GLU A 263 2.29 -6.40 -7.99
N TYR A 264 1.73 -5.99 -9.13
CA TYR A 264 1.65 -4.59 -9.51
C TYR A 264 0.87 -3.75 -8.49
N LEU A 265 -0.32 -4.20 -8.07
CA LEU A 265 -1.12 -3.52 -7.05
C LEU A 265 -0.36 -3.39 -5.72
N ARG A 266 0.36 -4.45 -5.31
CA ARG A 266 1.21 -4.43 -4.12
C ARG A 266 2.31 -3.39 -4.29
N SER A 267 3.10 -3.44 -5.36
CA SER A 267 4.16 -2.48 -5.63
C SER A 267 3.64 -1.05 -5.63
N ARG A 268 2.53 -0.77 -6.34
CA ARG A 268 1.90 0.56 -6.37
C ARG A 268 1.45 1.05 -5.00
N THR A 269 1.03 0.14 -4.12
CA THR A 269 0.65 0.47 -2.74
C THR A 269 1.89 0.82 -1.92
N PHE A 270 2.94 0.00 -1.96
CA PHE A 270 4.16 0.25 -1.20
C PHE A 270 4.94 1.47 -1.71
N PHE A 271 4.93 1.78 -3.00
CA PHE A 271 5.56 3.00 -3.53
C PHE A 271 4.97 4.29 -2.95
N LEU A 272 3.77 4.26 -2.35
CA LEU A 272 3.20 5.40 -1.66
C LEU A 272 3.99 5.78 -0.39
N SER A 273 4.78 4.87 0.19
CA SER A 273 5.63 5.17 1.36
C SER A 273 6.71 6.21 1.04
N ASN A 274 7.15 6.28 -0.22
CA ASN A 274 8.21 7.19 -0.65
C ASN A 274 7.69 8.58 -0.97
N ARG A 275 6.38 8.82 -0.87
CA ARG A 275 5.80 10.13 -1.16
C ARG A 275 6.05 11.07 0.01
N PRO A 276 6.71 12.23 -0.21
CA PRO A 276 7.02 13.15 0.88
C PRO A 276 5.74 13.56 1.62
N ARG A 277 5.84 13.63 2.95
CA ARG A 277 4.79 14.21 3.79
C ARG A 277 4.74 15.70 3.50
N THR A 278 3.96 16.12 2.50
CA THR A 278 3.63 17.55 2.37
C THR A 278 2.81 17.93 3.60
N ALA A 279 3.46 18.62 4.54
CA ALA A 279 2.79 19.29 5.63
C ALA A 279 1.86 20.36 5.04
N SER A 280 0.59 20.33 5.48
CA SER A 280 -0.46 21.30 5.17
C SER A 280 -0.87 21.43 3.70
N ASP A 281 -2.13 21.79 3.49
CA ASP A 281 -2.60 22.32 2.21
C ASP A 281 -1.59 23.36 1.68
N PRO A 282 -1.30 23.38 0.37
CA PRO A 282 -0.44 24.43 -0.16
C PRO A 282 -1.05 25.78 0.22
N PRO A 283 -0.25 26.76 0.66
CA PRO A 283 -0.75 28.12 0.76
C PRO A 283 -1.35 28.49 -0.60
N THR A 284 -2.52 29.14 -0.55
CA THR A 284 -3.18 29.78 -1.68
C THR A 284 -2.14 30.34 -2.65
N PRO A 285 -2.25 30.06 -3.97
CA PRO A 285 -1.19 30.41 -4.90
C PRO A 285 -0.97 31.92 -4.87
N THR A 286 0.19 32.35 -4.36
CA THR A 286 0.72 33.67 -4.67
C THR A 286 1.05 33.65 -6.16
N PRO A 287 0.43 34.50 -7.00
CA PRO A 287 0.66 34.47 -8.43
C PRO A 287 1.96 35.20 -8.71
N THR A 288 3.08 34.51 -8.72
CA THR A 288 4.25 34.88 -9.54
C THR A 288 5.27 33.77 -9.53
N LEU A 289 5.23 32.95 -10.57
CA LEU A 289 6.36 32.70 -11.45
C LEU A 289 5.74 32.22 -12.75
N MET A 290 6.02 32.94 -13.83
CA MET A 290 5.53 32.64 -15.16
C MET A 290 5.74 31.15 -15.45
N PRO A 291 4.77 30.44 -16.06
CA PRO A 291 5.16 29.27 -16.81
C PRO A 291 6.13 29.81 -17.86
N SER A 292 7.39 29.37 -17.82
CA SER A 292 8.23 29.49 -18.99
C SER A 292 7.55 28.64 -20.06
N THR A 293 6.67 29.25 -20.84
CA THR A 293 6.26 28.80 -22.16
C THR A 293 7.41 29.04 -23.13
N ALA A 294 8.64 28.65 -22.76
CA ALA A 294 9.61 28.29 -23.75
C ALA A 294 9.13 26.94 -24.28
N ALA A 295 8.27 26.97 -25.29
CA ALA A 295 8.16 25.84 -26.19
C ALA A 295 9.60 25.47 -26.57
N ASP A 296 10.00 24.24 -26.27
CA ASP A 296 11.31 23.73 -26.68
C ASP A 296 11.43 24.02 -28.19
N PRO A 297 12.53 24.62 -28.68
CA PRO A 297 12.63 25.02 -30.08
C PRO A 297 12.25 23.83 -30.96
N PRO A 298 11.42 23.99 -32.02
CA PRO A 298 11.00 22.88 -32.89
C PRO A 298 12.17 22.05 -33.44
N ALA A 299 13.38 22.62 -33.48
CA ALA A 299 14.61 21.93 -33.83
C ALA A 299 15.10 20.92 -32.77
N ALA A 300 15.04 21.26 -31.48
CA ALA A 300 15.48 20.38 -30.40
C ALA A 300 14.58 19.14 -30.30
N GLN A 301 13.27 19.35 -30.33
CA GLN A 301 12.28 18.27 -30.28
C GLN A 301 12.42 17.29 -31.44
N ARG A 302 12.74 17.79 -32.65
CA ARG A 302 13.00 16.96 -33.83
C ARG A 302 14.23 16.08 -33.65
N LEU A 303 15.34 16.65 -33.17
CA LEU A 303 16.59 15.91 -32.94
C LEU A 303 16.39 14.77 -31.93
N LEU A 304 15.66 15.02 -30.84
CA LEU A 304 15.32 13.98 -29.86
C LEU A 304 14.49 12.86 -30.49
N SER A 305 13.50 13.23 -31.31
CA SER A 305 12.62 12.26 -31.97
C SER A 305 13.36 11.40 -32.98
N GLU A 306 14.25 12.00 -33.77
CA GLU A 306 15.11 11.30 -34.73
C GLU A 306 16.10 10.37 -34.02
N GLU A 307 16.72 10.82 -32.92
CA GLU A 307 17.62 10.01 -32.11
C GLU A 307 16.90 8.78 -31.54
N VAL A 308 15.72 8.96 -30.93
CA VAL A 308 14.92 7.84 -30.42
C VAL A 308 14.48 6.90 -31.53
N ALA A 309 14.12 7.42 -32.71
CA ALA A 309 13.75 6.60 -33.86
C ALA A 309 14.93 5.81 -34.46
N ALA A 310 16.17 6.31 -34.29
CA ALA A 310 17.39 5.66 -34.76
C ALA A 310 17.93 4.60 -33.78
N LEU A 311 17.34 4.48 -32.58
CA LEU A 311 17.77 3.46 -31.62
C LEU A 311 17.54 2.05 -32.17
N PRO A 312 18.47 1.11 -31.93
CA PRO A 312 18.29 -0.29 -32.28
C PRO A 312 17.02 -0.91 -31.66
N ALA A 313 16.40 -1.84 -32.39
CA ALA A 313 15.13 -2.44 -31.97
C ALA A 313 15.22 -3.24 -30.66
N ASP A 314 16.40 -3.78 -30.34
CA ASP A 314 16.69 -4.50 -29.09
C ASP A 314 16.81 -3.57 -27.87
N CYS A 315 16.92 -2.26 -28.08
CA CYS A 315 16.89 -1.27 -27.00
C CYS A 315 15.46 -1.00 -26.50
N GLU A 316 14.42 -1.30 -27.30
CA GLU A 316 13.01 -1.16 -26.89
C GLU A 316 12.57 -2.39 -26.08
N LEU A 317 12.39 -2.21 -24.77
CA LEU A 317 12.02 -3.30 -23.86
C LEU A 317 10.53 -3.67 -23.93
N LEU A 318 9.67 -2.66 -24.05
CA LEU A 318 8.22 -2.82 -24.00
C LEU A 318 7.53 -1.68 -24.72
N ARG A 319 6.41 -1.99 -25.38
CA ARG A 319 5.46 -1.02 -25.92
C ARG A 319 4.08 -1.25 -25.33
N SER A 320 3.41 -0.17 -24.92
CA SER A 320 2.03 -0.19 -24.43
C SER A 320 1.30 1.10 -24.79
N GLY A 321 0.29 1.00 -25.66
CA GLY A 321 -0.40 2.17 -26.21
C GLY A 321 0.57 3.12 -26.92
N ASP A 322 0.47 4.41 -26.58
CA ASP A 322 1.33 5.46 -27.14
C ASP A 322 2.73 5.51 -26.50
N PHE A 323 3.02 4.63 -25.55
CA PHE A 323 4.29 4.66 -24.81
C PHE A 323 5.23 3.50 -25.18
N SER A 324 6.51 3.82 -25.32
CA SER A 324 7.62 2.87 -25.47
C SER A 324 8.62 3.03 -24.33
N VAL A 325 9.12 1.92 -23.79
CA VAL A 325 10.19 1.90 -22.78
C VAL A 325 11.48 1.45 -23.44
N PHE A 326 12.54 2.23 -23.27
CA PHE A 326 13.86 1.95 -23.82
C PHE A 326 14.89 1.81 -22.71
N LEU A 327 15.87 0.93 -22.91
CA LEU A 327 17.06 0.81 -22.07
C LEU A 327 18.30 1.01 -22.95
N VAL A 328 19.07 2.06 -22.65
CA VAL A 328 20.21 2.48 -23.47
C VAL A 328 21.39 2.92 -22.63
N THR A 329 22.55 3.08 -23.24
CA THR A 329 23.75 3.70 -22.65
C THR A 329 23.85 5.16 -23.07
N ALA A 330 24.65 5.97 -22.35
CA ALA A 330 24.82 7.40 -22.64
C ALA A 330 25.25 7.70 -24.08
N SER A 331 26.11 6.85 -24.67
CA SER A 331 26.61 7.04 -26.04
C SER A 331 25.55 6.83 -27.13
N GLN A 332 24.46 6.13 -26.82
CA GLN A 332 23.35 5.91 -27.75
C GLN A 332 22.35 7.07 -27.78
N ILE A 333 22.39 7.95 -26.77
CA ILE A 333 21.45 9.06 -26.60
C ILE A 333 22.14 10.40 -26.27
N PRO A 334 23.11 10.85 -27.09
CA PRO A 334 23.87 12.07 -26.81
C PRO A 334 23.01 13.34 -26.73
N ASN A 335 21.88 13.40 -27.42
CA ASN A 335 20.97 14.57 -27.37
C ASN A 335 19.89 14.42 -26.29
N LEU A 336 19.37 13.21 -26.10
CA LEU A 336 18.31 12.94 -25.12
C LEU A 336 18.84 12.87 -23.68
N LEU A 337 20.09 12.48 -23.45
CA LEU A 337 20.66 12.46 -22.09
C LEU A 337 20.70 13.86 -21.44
N PRO A 338 21.15 14.94 -22.11
CA PRO A 338 20.98 16.30 -21.63
C PRO A 338 19.51 16.66 -21.34
N GLU A 339 18.57 16.24 -22.18
CA GLU A 339 17.14 16.49 -21.94
C GLU A 339 16.63 15.75 -20.69
N ILE A 340 17.08 14.52 -20.45
CA ILE A 340 16.81 13.78 -19.21
C ILE A 340 17.33 14.58 -18.01
N GLY A 341 18.57 15.08 -18.08
CA GLY A 341 19.18 15.90 -17.03
C GLY A 341 18.41 17.20 -16.75
N ARG A 342 17.96 17.88 -17.81
CA ARG A 342 17.15 19.10 -17.70
C ARG A 342 15.78 18.80 -17.06
N ARG A 343 15.10 17.74 -17.48
CA ARG A 343 13.79 17.34 -16.94
C ARG A 343 13.89 16.87 -15.49
N ARG A 344 14.99 16.20 -15.11
CA ARG A 344 15.28 15.86 -13.72
C ARG A 344 15.41 17.10 -12.84
N GLU A 345 16.23 18.06 -13.25
CA GLU A 345 16.39 19.32 -12.50
C GLU A 345 15.06 20.06 -12.36
N LEU A 346 14.27 20.16 -13.45
CA LEU A 346 12.95 20.79 -13.41
C LEU A 346 12.03 20.07 -12.41
N ALA A 347 12.00 18.74 -12.44
CA ALA A 347 11.12 17.94 -11.58
C ALA A 347 11.51 18.06 -10.09
N PHE A 348 12.81 18.03 -9.77
CA PHE A 348 13.29 18.20 -8.40
C PHE A 348 13.08 19.63 -7.89
N ARG A 349 13.29 20.64 -8.74
CA ARG A 349 13.04 22.04 -8.37
C ARG A 349 11.59 22.33 -8.03
N LEU A 350 10.64 21.69 -8.70
CA LEU A 350 9.21 21.83 -8.42
C LEU A 350 8.81 21.35 -7.02
N VAL A 351 9.61 20.50 -6.38
CA VAL A 351 9.37 20.01 -5.01
C VAL A 351 10.31 20.64 -3.98
N GLY A 352 11.03 21.70 -4.34
CA GLY A 352 11.97 22.40 -3.45
C GLY A 352 13.34 21.73 -3.31
N GLU A 353 13.64 20.75 -4.17
CA GLU A 353 14.93 20.06 -4.27
C GLU A 353 15.70 20.57 -5.51
N GLY A 354 16.73 19.85 -5.94
CA GLY A 354 17.45 20.09 -7.19
C GLY A 354 18.89 20.59 -6.97
N THR A 355 19.68 20.51 -8.02
CA THR A 355 21.10 20.89 -7.98
C THR A 355 21.30 22.39 -8.14
N GLY A 356 20.29 23.11 -8.62
CA GLY A 356 20.37 24.53 -8.98
C GLY A 356 21.14 24.79 -10.29
N LYS A 357 21.60 23.73 -10.96
CA LYS A 357 22.28 23.82 -12.27
C LYS A 357 21.26 23.83 -13.40
N GLU A 358 21.74 23.95 -14.65
CA GLU A 358 20.91 23.80 -15.85
C GLU A 358 20.56 22.33 -16.12
N LEU A 359 21.48 21.41 -15.79
CA LEU A 359 21.35 19.97 -16.00
C LEU A 359 21.66 19.22 -14.70
N ASP A 360 20.75 18.34 -14.28
CA ASP A 360 20.98 17.36 -13.22
C ASP A 360 21.61 16.08 -13.80
N LEU A 361 22.90 16.19 -14.15
CA LEU A 361 23.76 15.09 -14.58
C LEU A 361 25.04 15.06 -13.75
N ASP A 362 25.58 13.87 -13.52
CA ASP A 362 26.81 13.60 -12.80
C ASP A 362 27.70 12.58 -13.55
N ARG A 363 28.88 12.28 -12.98
CA ARG A 363 29.85 11.36 -13.60
C ARG A 363 29.35 9.91 -13.77
N PHE A 364 28.28 9.52 -13.08
CA PHE A 364 27.73 8.17 -13.15
C PHE A 364 26.83 8.01 -14.37
N ASP A 365 26.25 9.09 -14.89
CA ASP A 365 25.40 9.03 -16.07
C ASP A 365 26.14 8.52 -17.32
N GLU A 366 27.46 8.62 -17.37
CA GLU A 366 28.29 8.16 -18.49
C GLU A 366 28.35 6.62 -18.61
N HIS A 367 28.43 5.91 -17.48
CA HIS A 367 28.58 4.44 -17.46
C HIS A 367 27.36 3.69 -16.90
N TYR A 368 26.29 4.41 -16.61
CA TYR A 368 25.01 3.81 -16.22
C TYR A 368 24.12 3.65 -17.44
N TYR A 369 23.21 2.70 -17.36
CA TYR A 369 22.11 2.58 -18.30
C TYR A 369 21.02 3.61 -17.96
N HIS A 370 20.37 4.11 -18.99
CA HIS A 370 19.24 5.02 -18.93
C HIS A 370 18.00 4.27 -19.40
N LEU A 371 17.06 4.06 -18.48
CA LEU A 371 15.74 3.51 -18.75
C LEU A 371 14.76 4.67 -18.91
N PHE A 372 14.26 4.91 -20.12
CA PHE A 372 13.35 6.03 -20.35
C PHE A 372 12.03 5.62 -20.98
N LEU A 373 10.99 6.38 -20.66
CA LEU A 373 9.63 6.25 -21.17
C LEU A 373 9.40 7.34 -22.22
N TRP A 374 9.11 6.93 -23.44
CA TRP A 374 8.87 7.81 -24.57
C TRP A 374 7.39 7.80 -24.97
N ASN A 375 6.76 8.96 -25.03
CA ASN A 375 5.44 9.15 -25.63
C ASN A 375 5.61 9.33 -27.13
N ARG A 376 5.13 8.36 -27.91
CA ARG A 376 5.23 8.35 -29.38
C ARG A 376 4.24 9.29 -30.05
N ALA A 377 3.09 9.55 -29.43
CA ALA A 377 2.07 10.44 -29.99
C ALA A 377 2.57 11.89 -29.99
N ASP A 378 3.16 12.33 -28.88
CA ASP A 378 3.67 13.69 -28.71
C ASP A 378 5.17 13.81 -29.01
N SER A 379 5.84 12.67 -29.24
CA SER A 379 7.29 12.53 -29.40
C SER A 379 8.07 13.10 -28.22
N GLN A 380 7.63 12.86 -26.98
CA GLN A 380 8.19 13.49 -25.78
C GLN A 380 8.68 12.47 -24.76
N LEU A 381 9.70 12.89 -23.99
CA LEU A 381 10.15 12.18 -22.81
C LEU A 381 9.08 12.29 -21.71
N ALA A 382 8.52 11.15 -21.30
CA ALA A 382 7.51 11.09 -20.24
C ALA A 382 8.13 10.79 -18.86
N GLY A 383 9.31 10.17 -18.83
CA GLY A 383 10.05 9.89 -17.59
C GLY A 383 11.33 9.11 -17.86
N ALA A 384 12.25 9.10 -16.89
CA ALA A 384 13.51 8.37 -16.99
C ALA A 384 14.02 7.91 -15.62
N TYR A 385 14.76 6.80 -15.64
CA TYR A 385 15.49 6.24 -14.52
C TYR A 385 16.91 5.91 -14.94
N ARG A 386 17.81 5.96 -13.97
CA ARG A 386 19.19 5.54 -14.12
C ARG A 386 19.39 4.17 -13.45
N LEU A 387 20.09 3.27 -14.12
CA LEU A 387 20.31 1.88 -13.68
C LEU A 387 21.78 1.50 -13.79
N ALA A 388 22.30 0.78 -12.80
CA ALA A 388 23.62 0.16 -12.86
C ALA A 388 23.51 -1.35 -12.69
N LEU A 389 24.16 -2.09 -13.56
CA LEU A 389 24.42 -3.51 -13.36
C LEU A 389 25.63 -3.64 -12.43
N THR A 390 25.37 -3.89 -11.15
CA THR A 390 26.40 -3.83 -10.09
C THR A 390 27.63 -4.67 -10.40
N ALA A 391 27.45 -5.89 -10.94
CA ALA A 391 28.57 -6.75 -11.33
C ALA A 391 29.48 -6.10 -12.39
N GLU A 392 28.90 -5.49 -13.42
CA GLU A 392 29.65 -4.82 -14.50
C GLU A 392 30.37 -3.57 -14.01
N VAL A 393 29.67 -2.76 -13.20
CA VAL A 393 30.22 -1.51 -12.67
C VAL A 393 31.36 -1.81 -11.68
N LEU A 394 31.21 -2.81 -10.82
CA LEU A 394 32.28 -3.23 -9.90
C LEU A 394 33.50 -3.75 -10.65
N ALA A 395 33.31 -4.58 -11.67
CA ALA A 395 34.40 -5.12 -12.47
C ALA A 395 35.22 -4.04 -13.19
N ARG A 396 34.57 -2.97 -13.66
CA ARG A 396 35.22 -1.92 -14.47
C ARG A 396 35.68 -0.70 -13.67
N PHE A 397 34.92 -0.28 -12.67
CA PHE A 397 35.11 0.99 -11.95
C PHE A 397 35.27 0.80 -10.43
N GLY A 398 35.18 -0.45 -9.94
CA GLY A 398 35.19 -0.77 -8.52
C GLY A 398 34.01 -0.15 -7.77
N ILE A 399 34.08 -0.18 -6.43
CA ILE A 399 33.02 0.34 -5.54
C ILE A 399 32.73 1.82 -5.80
N ARG A 400 33.76 2.61 -6.17
CA ARG A 400 33.61 4.05 -6.46
C ARG A 400 32.82 4.33 -7.74
N GLY A 401 32.61 3.33 -8.59
CA GLY A 401 31.72 3.41 -9.74
C GLY A 401 30.23 3.37 -9.37
N LEU A 402 29.87 2.99 -8.15
CA LEU A 402 28.50 3.00 -7.66
C LEU A 402 28.13 4.38 -7.09
N TYR A 403 27.03 4.99 -7.56
CA TYR A 403 26.53 6.26 -7.07
C TYR A 403 26.29 6.20 -5.56
N THR A 404 25.75 5.08 -5.08
CA THR A 404 25.46 4.86 -3.66
C THR A 404 26.72 4.83 -2.80
N SER A 405 27.91 4.64 -3.35
CA SER A 405 29.18 4.77 -2.60
C SER A 405 29.50 6.21 -2.19
N THR A 406 28.82 7.21 -2.79
CA THR A 406 28.88 8.61 -2.35
C THR A 406 28.02 8.86 -1.11
N LEU A 407 27.03 8.00 -0.87
CA LEU A 407 26.07 8.11 0.23
C LEU A 407 26.43 7.16 1.39
N PHE A 408 27.02 6.01 1.09
CA PHE A 408 27.28 4.93 2.03
C PHE A 408 28.71 4.40 1.92
N ARG A 409 29.25 3.94 3.05
CA ARG A 409 30.50 3.16 3.07
C ARG A 409 30.17 1.68 3.10
N TYR A 410 30.61 0.96 2.07
CA TYR A 410 30.42 -0.47 1.96
C TYR A 410 31.57 -1.23 2.60
N GLN A 411 31.23 -2.30 3.32
CA GLN A 411 32.18 -3.34 3.68
C GLN A 411 32.46 -4.21 2.44
N PRO A 412 33.72 -4.60 2.15
CA PRO A 412 34.06 -5.41 0.97
C PRO A 412 33.21 -6.68 0.84
N GLU A 413 32.90 -7.32 1.97
CA GLU A 413 32.14 -8.56 2.09
C GLU A 413 30.70 -8.44 1.57
N PHE A 414 30.18 -7.22 1.46
CA PHE A 414 28.84 -6.96 0.91
C PHE A 414 28.72 -7.39 -0.55
N PHE A 415 29.83 -7.39 -1.30
CA PHE A 415 29.84 -7.70 -2.73
C PHE A 415 30.31 -9.13 -3.06
N ASP A 416 30.65 -9.94 -2.07
CA ASP A 416 31.18 -11.31 -2.24
C ASP A 416 30.09 -12.37 -2.47
N ARG A 417 29.07 -12.06 -3.28
CA ARG A 417 27.92 -12.95 -3.57
C ARG A 417 28.05 -13.78 -4.83
#